data_AF-A0A2E5LQC9-F1
#
_entry.id   AF-A0A2E5LQC9-F1
#
_cell.length_a   1.000
_cell.length_b   1.000
_cell.length_c   1.000
_cell.angle_alpha   90.00
_cell.angle_beta   90.00
_cell.angle_gamma   90.00
#
_symmetry.space_group_name_H-M   'P 1'
#
loop_
_entity.id
_entity.type
_entity.pdbx_description
1 polymer ?
#
loop_
_entity_poly.entity_id
_entity_poly.type
_entity_poly.pdbx_seq_one_letter_code
_entity_poly.pdbx_strand_id
1 'polypeptide(L)'
;MDTPNIIRERLSFTAAFMVIGGTIGGLTVMINHLSRIPFFLEYKLAGFPEAYFVYGSGIATGLVIALPLAYLSHGGPRYPGTTRQHSSIWYWVFAAVTFWIGFTLLLGAFFLPLSLLLLSLQLGIVGMGDIFFATTDIIILAPWNGVASGSPFLFSALFSGLFFGVAAITMDRISVRFVSKSNNVLWITSIIFSIGVTIATFSIPYEALAKLG
;
A
#
# COMPACT_ATOMS: atom_id res chain seq x y z
N MET A 1 21.10 9.56 28.02
CA MET A 1 20.51 9.44 26.67
C MET A 1 19.21 8.67 26.83
N ASP A 2 18.08 9.35 26.69
CA ASP A 2 16.76 8.81 27.05
C ASP A 2 16.25 7.85 25.98
N THR A 3 16.40 6.55 26.26
CA THR A 3 15.88 5.42 25.49
C THR A 3 14.40 5.51 25.09
N PRO A 4 13.45 6.07 25.87
CA PRO A 4 12.03 6.12 25.45
C PRO A 4 11.76 7.02 24.24
N ASN A 5 12.53 8.09 24.04
CA ASN A 5 12.30 9.03 22.92
C ASN A 5 12.68 8.40 21.57
N ILE A 6 13.72 7.55 21.56
CA ILE A 6 14.20 6.87 20.36
C ILE A 6 13.19 5.83 19.86
N ILE A 7 12.58 5.06 20.77
CA ILE A 7 11.57 4.05 20.41
C ILE A 7 10.34 4.71 19.80
N ARG A 8 9.87 5.81 20.41
CA ARG A 8 8.71 6.57 19.92
C ARG A 8 8.94 7.14 18.52
N GLU A 9 10.11 7.70 18.24
CA GLU A 9 10.44 8.24 16.92
C GLU A 9 10.47 7.15 15.83
N ARG A 10 10.94 5.94 16.15
CA ARG A 10 10.98 4.79 15.23
C ARG A 10 9.59 4.27 14.89
N LEU A 11 8.74 4.12 15.91
CA LEU A 11 7.34 3.74 15.74
C LEU A 11 6.60 4.77 14.89
N SER A 12 6.86 6.05 15.14
CA SER A 12 6.21 7.13 14.41
C SER A 12 6.63 7.19 12.94
N PHE A 13 7.93 6.98 12.65
CA PHE A 13 8.40 6.86 11.26
C PHE A 13 7.72 5.69 10.55
N THR A 14 7.69 4.51 11.21
CA THR A 14 7.08 3.30 10.65
C THR A 14 5.59 3.51 10.39
N ALA A 15 4.86 4.09 11.34
CA ALA A 15 3.43 4.38 11.20
C ALA A 15 3.16 5.40 10.08
N ALA A 16 3.91 6.51 10.05
CA ALA A 16 3.75 7.53 9.00
C ALA A 16 4.06 6.96 7.61
N PHE A 17 5.05 6.07 7.50
CA PHE A 17 5.41 5.41 6.26
C PHE A 17 4.37 4.38 5.81
N MET A 18 3.79 3.64 6.76
CA MET A 18 2.66 2.75 6.52
C MET A 18 1.46 3.51 5.97
N VAL A 19 1.12 4.69 6.52
CA VAL A 19 0.01 5.52 6.02
C VAL A 19 0.20 5.87 4.54
N ILE A 20 1.42 6.22 4.12
CA ILE A 20 1.72 6.46 2.70
C ILE A 20 1.53 5.17 1.89
N GLY A 21 2.12 4.05 2.34
CA GLY A 21 2.01 2.77 1.65
C GLY A 21 0.55 2.31 1.48
N GLY A 22 -0.27 2.44 2.51
CA GLY A 22 -1.70 2.14 2.46
C GLY A 22 -2.47 3.09 1.53
N THR A 23 -2.18 4.39 1.57
CA THR A 23 -2.81 5.37 0.66
C THR A 23 -2.51 5.05 -0.79
N ILE A 24 -1.23 4.82 -1.10
CA ILE A 24 -0.77 4.45 -2.44
C ILE A 24 -1.40 3.12 -2.88
N GLY A 25 -1.46 2.12 -2.00
CA GLY A 25 -2.08 0.83 -2.28
C GLY A 25 -3.57 0.92 -2.59
N GLY A 26 -4.33 1.67 -1.79
CA GLY A 26 -5.76 1.90 -2.05
C GLY A 26 -6.02 2.62 -3.39
N LEU A 27 -5.24 3.67 -3.69
CA LEU A 27 -5.36 4.40 -4.95
C LEU A 27 -4.97 3.55 -6.16
N THR A 28 -4.01 2.63 -6.01
CA THR A 28 -3.60 1.70 -7.08
C THR A 28 -4.75 0.79 -7.51
N VAL A 29 -5.50 0.26 -6.54
CA VAL A 29 -6.67 -0.58 -6.81
C VAL A 29 -7.81 0.26 -7.38
N MET A 30 -8.02 1.47 -6.85
CA MET A 30 -9.04 2.39 -7.35
C MET A 30 -8.80 2.76 -8.82
N ILE A 31 -7.57 3.16 -9.18
CA ILE A 31 -7.16 3.46 -10.56
C ILE A 31 -7.44 2.27 -11.48
N ASN A 32 -7.06 1.07 -11.04
CA ASN A 32 -7.22 -0.16 -11.82
C ASN A 32 -8.69 -0.54 -12.02
N HIS A 33 -9.52 -0.30 -11.02
CA HIS A 33 -10.94 -0.56 -11.09
C HIS A 33 -11.62 0.44 -12.04
N LEU A 34 -11.31 1.73 -11.89
CA LEU A 34 -11.85 2.80 -12.74
C LEU A 34 -11.41 2.65 -14.21
N SER A 35 -10.19 2.18 -14.48
CA SER A 35 -9.70 1.97 -15.85
C SER A 35 -10.45 0.87 -16.61
N ARG A 36 -11.15 -0.04 -15.91
CA ARG A 36 -11.86 -1.18 -16.53
C ARG A 36 -13.36 -0.97 -16.72
N ILE A 37 -13.93 0.10 -16.17
CA ILE A 37 -15.36 0.37 -16.29
C ILE A 37 -15.61 1.09 -17.62
N PRO A 38 -16.41 0.52 -18.56
CA PRO A 38 -16.71 1.17 -19.83
C PRO A 38 -17.53 2.46 -19.60
N PHE A 39 -17.19 3.50 -20.37
CA PHE A 39 -17.65 4.91 -20.26
C PHE A 39 -19.16 5.13 -20.08
N PHE A 40 -20.00 4.17 -20.51
CA PHE A 40 -21.47 4.28 -20.50
C PHE A 40 -22.16 3.50 -19.37
N LEU A 41 -21.44 2.69 -18.58
CA LEU A 41 -22.02 1.92 -17.49
C LEU A 41 -21.86 2.70 -16.17
N GLU A 42 -22.90 3.46 -15.90
CA GLU A 42 -23.09 4.38 -14.77
C GLU A 42 -22.52 3.88 -13.44
N TYR A 43 -22.04 4.85 -12.66
CA TYR A 43 -21.84 4.97 -11.21
C TYR A 43 -22.54 3.97 -10.25
N LYS A 44 -23.58 3.25 -10.71
CA LYS A 44 -24.30 2.17 -10.01
C LYS A 44 -23.45 0.92 -9.74
N LEU A 45 -22.41 0.65 -10.53
CA LEU A 45 -21.46 -0.44 -10.26
C LEU A 45 -20.42 -0.09 -9.18
N ALA A 46 -20.28 1.19 -8.84
CA ALA A 46 -19.54 1.65 -7.66
C ALA A 46 -20.44 1.62 -6.41
N GLY A 47 -21.22 0.55 -6.25
CA GLY A 47 -22.13 0.35 -5.14
C GLY A 47 -21.35 0.30 -3.83
N PHE A 48 -21.46 1.36 -3.03
CA PHE A 48 -21.20 1.26 -1.60
C PHE A 48 -22.22 0.24 -1.05
N PRO A 49 -21.80 -0.92 -0.52
CA PRO A 49 -20.59 -1.15 0.31
C PRO A 49 -19.45 -2.00 -0.30
N GLU A 50 -19.59 -2.52 -1.52
CA GLU A 50 -18.66 -3.49 -2.13
C GLU A 50 -17.27 -2.87 -2.43
N ALA A 51 -17.26 -1.58 -2.76
CA ALA A 51 -16.05 -0.80 -2.99
C ALA A 51 -15.12 -0.73 -1.76
N TYR A 52 -15.65 -0.81 -0.54
CA TYR A 52 -14.85 -0.82 0.68
C TYR A 52 -13.95 -2.06 0.76
N PHE A 53 -14.48 -3.22 0.39
CA PHE A 53 -13.75 -4.47 0.39
C PHE A 53 -12.63 -4.44 -0.65
N VAL A 54 -12.96 -4.00 -1.87
CA VAL A 54 -11.99 -3.94 -2.98
C VAL A 54 -10.89 -2.91 -2.70
N TYR A 55 -11.21 -1.66 -2.38
CA TYR A 55 -10.20 -0.63 -2.10
C TYR A 55 -9.46 -0.89 -0.78
N GLY A 56 -10.17 -1.42 0.23
CA GLY A 56 -9.59 -1.83 1.52
C GLY A 56 -8.53 -2.91 1.37
N SER A 57 -8.68 -3.84 0.42
CA SER A 57 -7.65 -4.84 0.11
C SER A 57 -6.35 -4.20 -0.39
N GLY A 58 -6.45 -3.14 -1.20
CA GLY A 58 -5.31 -2.34 -1.65
C GLY A 58 -4.62 -1.62 -0.49
N ILE A 59 -5.40 -0.99 0.40
CA ILE A 59 -4.86 -0.32 1.59
C ILE A 59 -4.12 -1.33 2.48
N ALA A 60 -4.75 -2.46 2.79
CA ALA A 60 -4.17 -3.50 3.65
C ALA A 60 -2.87 -4.05 3.07
N THR A 61 -2.84 -4.33 1.76
CA THR A 61 -1.63 -4.81 1.07
C THR A 61 -0.50 -3.77 1.17
N GLY A 62 -0.81 -2.50 0.90
CA GLY A 62 0.16 -1.40 0.97
C GLY A 62 0.75 -1.22 2.38
N LEU A 63 -0.08 -1.37 3.42
CA LEU A 63 0.37 -1.33 4.82
C LEU A 63 1.33 -2.48 5.15
N VAL A 64 1.00 -3.70 4.72
CA VAL A 64 1.79 -4.90 5.03
C VAL A 64 3.16 -4.89 4.35
N ILE A 65 3.28 -4.29 3.16
CA ILE A 65 4.56 -4.18 2.46
C ILE A 65 5.39 -3.00 2.99
N ALA A 66 4.74 -1.88 3.30
CA ALA A 66 5.44 -0.71 3.83
C ALA A 66 6.06 -0.96 5.21
N LEU A 67 5.44 -1.80 6.04
CA LEU A 67 5.90 -2.14 7.38
C LEU A 67 7.34 -2.72 7.42
N PRO A 68 7.67 -3.84 6.73
CA PRO A 68 9.02 -4.39 6.73
C PRO A 68 10.04 -3.43 6.08
N LEU A 69 9.66 -2.69 5.03
CA LEU A 69 10.54 -1.72 4.37
C LEU A 69 10.91 -0.54 5.29
N ALA A 70 9.96 -0.05 6.08
CA ALA A 70 10.21 0.95 7.12
C ALA A 70 11.05 0.38 8.28
N TYR A 71 10.71 -0.83 8.72
CA TYR A 71 11.42 -1.47 9.82
C TYR A 71 12.89 -1.73 9.48
N LEU A 72 13.19 -2.24 8.28
CA LEU A 72 14.56 -2.51 7.85
C LEU A 72 15.40 -1.23 7.67
N SER A 73 14.81 -0.15 7.18
CA SER A 73 15.54 1.11 7.00
C SER A 73 15.82 1.83 8.33
N HIS A 74 14.83 1.87 9.24
CA HIS A 74 14.87 2.77 10.40
C HIS A 74 14.38 2.17 11.72
N GLY A 75 13.72 1.00 11.71
CA GLY A 75 13.18 0.33 12.88
C GLY A 75 14.11 -0.69 13.56
N GLY A 76 15.05 -1.28 12.81
CA GLY A 76 15.92 -2.38 13.29
C GLY A 76 16.85 -2.03 14.46
N PRO A 77 17.35 -3.05 15.20
CA PRO A 77 18.24 -2.84 16.34
C PRO A 77 19.51 -2.12 15.87
N ARG A 78 19.77 -0.95 16.45
CA ARG A 78 20.99 -0.17 16.19
C ARG A 78 21.81 -0.11 17.46
N TYR A 79 23.13 -0.25 17.33
CA TYR A 79 24.05 -0.21 18.46
C TYR A 79 23.96 1.14 19.20
N PRO A 80 24.06 1.14 20.54
CA PRO A 80 24.13 2.39 21.31
C PRO A 80 25.22 3.31 20.76
N GLY A 81 24.89 4.57 20.50
CA GLY A 81 25.83 5.56 19.93
C GLY A 81 25.83 5.67 18.41
N THR A 82 25.09 4.84 17.68
CA THR A 82 24.91 5.02 16.23
C THR A 82 23.82 6.06 15.93
N THR A 83 24.19 7.11 15.19
CA THR A 83 23.26 8.15 14.75
C THR A 83 22.43 7.70 13.56
N ARG A 84 21.29 8.38 13.33
CA ARG A 84 20.44 8.08 12.19
C ARG A 84 21.14 8.50 10.89
N GLN A 85 21.48 7.54 10.05
CA GLN A 85 22.09 7.80 8.74
C GLN A 85 21.06 7.66 7.62
N HIS A 86 21.28 8.43 6.55
CA HIS A 86 20.52 8.32 5.31
C HIS A 86 20.70 6.93 4.71
N SER A 87 19.60 6.33 4.26
CA SER A 87 19.69 5.13 3.44
C SER A 87 20.12 5.50 2.02
N SER A 88 20.87 4.61 1.35
CA SER A 88 21.26 4.83 -0.05
C SER A 88 20.04 5.04 -0.95
N ILE A 89 20.16 5.91 -1.96
CA ILE A 89 19.09 6.10 -2.96
C ILE A 89 18.75 4.75 -3.62
N TRP A 90 19.75 3.90 -3.85
CA TRP A 90 19.56 2.56 -4.41
C TRP A 90 18.70 1.67 -3.53
N TYR A 91 18.81 1.77 -2.20
CA TYR A 91 17.92 1.04 -1.28
C TYR A 91 16.46 1.40 -1.54
N TRP A 92 16.16 2.68 -1.74
CA TRP A 92 14.78 3.13 -1.99
C TRP A 92 14.29 2.79 -3.40
N VAL A 93 15.18 2.74 -4.39
CA VAL A 93 14.86 2.22 -5.74
C VAL A 93 14.49 0.73 -5.65
N PHE A 94 15.29 -0.08 -4.95
CA PHE A 94 14.95 -1.49 -4.72
C PHE A 94 13.67 -1.65 -3.89
N ALA A 95 13.45 -0.82 -2.88
CA ALA A 95 12.22 -0.82 -2.10
C ALA A 95 10.99 -0.44 -2.95
N ALA A 96 11.13 0.48 -3.90
CA ALA A 96 10.07 0.85 -4.84
C ALA A 96 9.72 -0.30 -5.80
N VAL A 97 10.72 -0.99 -6.34
CA VAL A 97 10.51 -2.18 -7.19
C VAL A 97 9.90 -3.32 -6.36
N THR A 98 10.36 -3.52 -5.14
CA THR A 98 9.81 -4.51 -4.21
C THR A 98 8.37 -4.17 -3.85
N PHE A 99 8.06 -2.89 -3.64
CA PHE A 99 6.70 -2.43 -3.42
C PHE A 99 5.84 -2.71 -4.64
N TRP A 100 6.29 -2.36 -5.84
CA TRP A 100 5.55 -2.61 -7.09
C TRP A 100 5.22 -4.10 -7.30
N ILE A 101 6.23 -4.97 -7.31
CA ILE A 101 6.07 -6.41 -7.59
C ILE A 101 5.41 -7.11 -6.40
N GLY A 102 5.83 -6.79 -5.18
CA GLY A 102 5.28 -7.38 -3.97
C GLY A 102 3.81 -7.02 -3.79
N PHE A 103 3.41 -5.78 -4.14
CA PHE A 103 2.03 -5.33 -4.03
C PHE A 103 1.12 -6.13 -4.95
N THR A 104 1.49 -6.29 -6.22
CA THR A 104 0.66 -7.00 -7.19
C THR A 104 0.50 -8.47 -6.81
N LEU A 105 1.60 -9.12 -6.41
CA LEU A 105 1.58 -10.52 -6.00
C LEU A 105 0.78 -10.72 -4.70
N LEU A 106 1.03 -9.93 -3.65
CA LEU A 106 0.33 -10.11 -2.36
C LEU A 106 -1.15 -9.73 -2.46
N LEU A 107 -1.47 -8.66 -3.20
CA LEU A 107 -2.86 -8.28 -3.46
C LEU A 107 -3.60 -9.42 -4.15
N GLY A 108 -3.07 -9.94 -5.25
CA GLY A 108 -3.68 -11.02 -6.02
C GLY A 108 -3.72 -12.36 -5.30
N ALA A 109 -2.68 -12.68 -4.52
CA ALA A 109 -2.55 -13.97 -3.84
C ALA A 109 -3.48 -14.09 -2.62
N PHE A 110 -3.58 -13.02 -1.83
CA PHE A 110 -4.24 -13.09 -0.51
C PHE A 110 -5.29 -12.00 -0.31
N PHE A 111 -4.91 -10.72 -0.39
CA PHE A 111 -5.77 -9.65 0.10
C PHE A 111 -7.05 -9.47 -0.70
N LEU A 112 -6.97 -9.53 -2.04
CA LEU A 112 -8.14 -9.41 -2.90
C LEU A 112 -9.05 -10.65 -2.76
N PRO A 113 -8.56 -11.90 -2.88
CA PRO A 113 -9.40 -13.09 -2.66
C PRO A 113 -10.05 -13.14 -1.26
N LEU A 114 -9.31 -12.82 -0.19
CA LEU A 114 -9.85 -12.81 1.17
C LEU A 114 -10.90 -11.71 1.35
N SER A 115 -10.67 -10.54 0.77
CA SER A 115 -11.62 -9.44 0.78
C SER A 115 -12.93 -9.80 0.06
N LEU A 116 -12.84 -10.47 -1.08
CA LEU A 116 -14.01 -10.96 -1.82
C LEU A 116 -14.74 -12.09 -1.10
N LEU A 117 -14.01 -12.94 -0.36
CA LEU A 117 -14.60 -13.96 0.51
C LEU A 117 -15.38 -13.33 1.67
N LEU A 118 -14.82 -12.30 2.32
CA LEU A 118 -15.49 -11.53 3.35
C LEU A 118 -16.75 -10.83 2.82
N LEU A 119 -16.67 -10.25 1.62
CA LEU A 119 -17.84 -9.67 0.96
C LEU A 119 -18.91 -10.73 0.68
N SER A 120 -18.51 -11.89 0.17
CA SER A 120 -19.42 -13.00 -0.13
C SER A 120 -20.09 -13.57 1.12
N LEU A 121 -19.38 -13.59 2.25
CA LEU A 121 -19.95 -13.90 3.56
C LEU A 121 -20.97 -12.85 4.00
N GLN A 122 -20.65 -11.55 3.85
CA GLN A 122 -21.57 -10.47 4.20
C GLN A 122 -22.85 -10.48 3.37
N LEU A 123 -22.74 -10.84 2.09
CA LEU A 123 -23.87 -10.97 1.16
C LEU A 123 -24.66 -12.28 1.36
N GLY A 124 -24.21 -13.18 2.24
CA GLY A 124 -24.86 -14.47 2.50
C GLY A 124 -24.69 -15.49 1.37
N ILE A 125 -23.75 -15.27 0.45
CA ILE A 125 -23.44 -16.17 -0.68
C ILE A 125 -22.65 -17.38 -0.20
N VAL A 126 -21.79 -17.19 0.81
CA VAL A 126 -20.96 -18.23 1.42
C VAL A 126 -21.38 -18.43 2.87
N GLY A 127 -21.62 -19.68 3.28
CA GLY A 127 -21.95 -20.01 4.67
C GLY A 127 -20.72 -20.00 5.57
N MET A 128 -20.93 -19.77 6.88
CA MET A 128 -19.84 -19.83 7.89
C MET A 128 -19.05 -21.15 7.86
N GLY A 129 -19.71 -22.27 7.55
CA GLY A 129 -19.08 -23.59 7.44
C GLY A 129 -18.09 -23.72 6.27
N ASP A 130 -18.26 -22.92 5.22
CA ASP A 130 -17.47 -23.00 3.99
C ASP A 130 -16.26 -22.07 4.02
N ILE A 131 -16.21 -21.12 4.96
CA ILE A 131 -15.10 -20.14 5.10
C ILE A 131 -13.76 -20.85 5.26
N PHE A 132 -13.72 -21.92 6.06
CA PHE A 132 -12.47 -22.64 6.33
C PHE A 132 -11.90 -23.25 5.05
N PHE A 133 -12.73 -23.92 4.25
CA PHE A 133 -12.32 -24.52 2.99
C PHE A 133 -11.94 -23.46 1.96
N ALA A 134 -12.75 -22.41 1.81
CA ALA A 134 -12.45 -21.31 0.90
C ALA A 134 -11.15 -20.57 1.26
N THR A 135 -10.86 -20.39 2.54
CA THR A 135 -9.60 -19.79 3.00
C THR A 135 -8.42 -20.71 2.72
N THR A 136 -8.60 -22.02 2.92
CA THR A 136 -7.56 -23.03 2.64
C THR A 136 -7.24 -23.06 1.14
N ASP A 137 -8.25 -23.01 0.27
CA ASP A 137 -8.07 -22.93 -1.18
C ASP A 137 -7.32 -21.67 -1.61
N ILE A 138 -7.64 -20.52 -1.00
CA ILE A 138 -6.90 -19.27 -1.25
C ILE A 138 -5.42 -19.42 -0.90
N ILE A 139 -5.09 -20.07 0.23
CA ILE A 139 -3.70 -20.26 0.67
C ILE A 139 -2.96 -21.22 -0.26
N ILE A 140 -3.58 -22.36 -0.61
CA ILE A 140 -2.96 -23.37 -1.47
C ILE A 140 -2.75 -22.83 -2.89
N LEU A 141 -3.73 -22.10 -3.42
CA LEU A 141 -3.68 -21.52 -4.77
C LEU A 141 -3.00 -20.15 -4.81
N ALA A 142 -2.48 -19.66 -3.68
CA ALA A 142 -1.89 -18.33 -3.57
C ALA A 142 -0.85 -18.01 -4.66
N PRO A 143 0.09 -18.91 -5.05
CA PRO A 143 1.04 -18.61 -6.12
C PRO A 143 0.36 -18.36 -7.47
N TRP A 144 -0.68 -19.14 -7.78
CA TRP A 144 -1.42 -19.02 -9.02
C TRP A 144 -2.33 -17.79 -9.02
N ASN A 145 -3.02 -17.55 -7.90
CA ASN A 145 -3.86 -16.37 -7.69
C ASN A 145 -3.04 -15.08 -7.73
N GLY A 146 -1.82 -15.09 -7.18
CA GLY A 146 -0.89 -13.96 -7.24
C GLY A 146 -0.58 -13.53 -8.68
N VAL A 147 -0.39 -14.48 -9.60
CA VAL A 147 -0.15 -14.18 -11.02
C VAL A 147 -1.46 -13.85 -11.74
N ALA A 148 -2.47 -14.70 -11.60
CA ALA A 148 -3.73 -14.56 -12.34
C ALA A 148 -4.51 -13.30 -11.92
N SER A 149 -4.71 -13.10 -10.63
CA SER A 149 -5.48 -11.98 -10.08
C SER A 149 -4.61 -10.73 -9.83
N GLY A 150 -3.29 -10.87 -9.72
CA GLY A 150 -2.37 -9.75 -9.51
C GLY A 150 -1.84 -9.12 -10.80
N SER A 151 -1.68 -9.90 -11.90
CA SER A 151 -1.23 -9.37 -13.20
C SER A 151 -2.03 -8.18 -13.72
N PRO A 152 -3.36 -8.10 -13.54
CA PRO A 152 -4.13 -6.98 -14.04
C PRO A 152 -3.77 -5.66 -13.33
N PHE A 153 -3.15 -5.71 -12.14
CA PHE A 153 -2.70 -4.55 -11.37
C PHE A 153 -1.25 -4.14 -11.65
N LEU A 154 -0.48 -4.90 -12.44
CA LEU A 154 0.95 -4.63 -12.66
C LEU A 154 1.22 -3.23 -13.19
N PHE A 155 0.40 -2.77 -14.14
CA PHE A 155 0.61 -1.47 -14.75
C PHE A 155 0.26 -0.31 -13.79
N SER A 156 -0.89 -0.36 -13.10
CA SER A 156 -1.24 0.67 -12.11
C SER A 156 -0.28 0.67 -10.92
N ALA A 157 0.21 -0.51 -10.53
CA ALA A 157 1.17 -0.65 -9.45
C ALA A 157 2.57 -0.13 -9.80
N LEU A 158 2.92 0.03 -11.08
CA LEU A 158 4.19 0.66 -11.47
C LEU A 158 4.24 2.12 -10.96
N PHE A 159 3.17 2.88 -11.20
CA PHE A 159 3.05 4.25 -10.70
C PHE A 159 3.06 4.28 -9.18
N SER A 160 2.42 3.30 -8.55
CA SER A 160 2.42 3.13 -7.09
C SER A 160 3.85 2.99 -6.55
N GLY A 161 4.69 2.17 -7.19
CA GLY A 161 6.09 1.98 -6.83
C GLY A 161 6.90 3.27 -7.00
N LEU A 162 6.68 4.01 -8.09
CA LEU A 162 7.35 5.30 -8.32
C LEU A 162 6.99 6.33 -7.24
N PHE A 163 5.69 6.53 -6.96
CA PHE A 163 5.25 7.45 -5.91
C PHE A 163 5.76 7.03 -4.53
N PHE A 164 5.75 5.73 -4.25
CA PHE A 164 6.28 5.18 -3.01
C PHE A 164 7.78 5.46 -2.86
N GLY A 165 8.58 5.23 -3.91
CA GLY A 165 10.01 5.50 -3.91
C GLY A 165 10.34 6.97 -3.66
N VAL A 166 9.65 7.88 -4.35
CA VAL A 166 9.84 9.34 -4.18
C VAL A 166 9.46 9.78 -2.76
N ALA A 167 8.30 9.33 -2.26
CA ALA A 167 7.88 9.61 -0.90
C ALA A 167 8.89 9.07 0.11
N ALA A 168 9.43 7.87 -0.12
CA ALA A 168 10.36 7.22 0.78
C ALA A 168 11.73 7.90 0.86
N ILE A 169 12.29 8.31 -0.28
CA ILE A 169 13.53 9.10 -0.31
C ILE A 169 13.33 10.42 0.42
N THR A 170 12.17 11.06 0.23
CA THR A 170 11.88 12.35 0.86
C THR A 170 11.75 12.20 2.38
N MET A 171 11.01 11.19 2.84
CA MET A 171 10.86 10.89 4.26
C MET A 171 12.18 10.49 4.92
N ASP A 172 13.01 9.67 4.27
CA ASP A 172 14.35 9.32 4.75
C ASP A 172 15.18 10.58 5.03
N ARG A 173 15.25 11.48 4.03
CA ARG A 173 16.02 12.73 4.13
C ARG A 173 15.52 13.64 5.26
N ILE A 174 14.20 13.79 5.38
CA ILE A 174 13.58 14.61 6.42
C ILE A 174 13.81 14.01 7.81
N SER A 175 13.69 12.69 7.93
CA SER A 175 13.83 11.97 9.19
C SER A 175 15.23 12.08 9.82
N VAL A 176 16.26 12.18 8.98
CA VAL A 176 17.65 12.36 9.40
C VAL A 176 17.97 13.83 9.65
N ARG A 177 17.39 14.76 8.89
CA ARG A 177 17.67 16.20 9.04
C ARG A 177 17.00 16.82 10.27
N PHE A 178 15.84 16.31 10.67
CA PHE A 178 15.02 16.89 11.75
C PHE A 178 14.87 15.96 12.96
N VAL A 179 15.95 15.28 13.39
CA VAL A 179 15.92 14.28 14.49
C VAL A 179 15.15 14.78 15.72
N SER A 180 15.38 16.02 16.20
CA SER A 180 14.74 16.55 17.41
C SER A 180 13.26 16.95 17.28
N LYS A 181 12.72 17.09 16.05
CA LYS A 181 11.31 17.39 15.76
C LYS A 181 10.66 16.31 14.88
N SER A 182 11.33 15.16 14.78
CA SER A 182 11.14 14.11 13.78
C SER A 182 9.68 13.66 13.70
N ASN A 183 9.01 13.46 14.84
CA ASN A 183 7.67 12.89 14.87
C ASN A 183 6.61 13.74 14.14
N ASN A 184 6.43 15.00 14.53
CA ASN A 184 5.40 15.87 13.93
C ASN A 184 5.69 16.13 12.44
N VAL A 185 6.96 16.31 12.08
CA VAL A 185 7.35 16.57 10.69
C VAL A 185 7.11 15.32 9.82
N LEU A 186 7.32 14.12 10.34
CA LEU A 186 7.03 12.87 9.63
C LEU A 186 5.54 12.65 9.39
N TRP A 187 4.69 12.99 10.36
CA TRP A 187 3.24 12.95 10.17
C TRP A 187 2.75 13.98 9.16
N ILE A 188 3.21 15.23 9.27
CA ILE A 188 2.85 16.29 8.31
C ILE A 188 3.26 15.91 6.90
N THR A 189 4.48 15.40 6.71
CA THR A 189 4.96 14.98 5.39
C THR A 189 4.17 13.79 4.85
N SER A 190 3.86 12.80 5.69
CA SER A 190 3.00 11.68 5.32
C SER A 190 1.62 12.14 4.85
N ILE A 191 0.98 13.04 5.61
CA ILE A 191 -0.33 13.60 5.24
C ILE A 191 -0.26 14.38 3.92
N ILE A 192 0.75 15.25 3.75
CA ILE A 192 0.91 16.04 2.52
C ILE A 192 1.14 15.12 1.31
N PHE A 193 1.97 14.09 1.44
CA PHE A 193 2.18 13.12 0.38
C PHE A 193 0.91 12.33 0.07
N SER A 194 0.20 11.84 1.08
CA SER A 194 -1.08 11.15 0.88
C SER A 194 -2.11 12.02 0.17
N ILE A 195 -2.24 13.29 0.56
CA ILE A 195 -3.10 14.27 -0.13
C ILE A 195 -2.62 14.50 -1.56
N GLY A 196 -1.31 14.71 -1.75
CA GLY A 196 -0.72 14.97 -3.07
C GLY A 196 -0.93 13.81 -4.04
N VAL A 197 -0.70 12.57 -3.61
CA VAL A 197 -0.94 11.37 -4.44
C VAL A 197 -2.43 11.19 -4.71
N THR A 198 -3.30 11.50 -3.75
CA THR A 198 -4.75 11.47 -3.93
C THR A 198 -5.17 12.48 -5.02
N ILE A 199 -4.75 13.75 -4.89
CA ILE A 199 -5.04 14.79 -5.89
C ILE A 199 -4.49 14.41 -7.25
N ALA A 200 -3.23 13.94 -7.32
CA ALA A 200 -2.61 13.51 -8.57
C ALA A 200 -3.43 12.40 -9.23
N THR A 201 -3.92 11.43 -8.45
CA THR A 201 -4.75 10.32 -8.93
C THR A 201 -6.09 10.83 -9.49
N PHE A 202 -6.77 11.74 -8.79
CA PHE A 202 -8.04 12.32 -9.25
C PHE A 202 -7.87 13.31 -10.42
N SER A 203 -6.66 13.82 -10.64
CA SER A 203 -6.36 14.75 -11.74
C SER A 203 -6.03 14.05 -13.06
N ILE A 204 -5.86 12.72 -13.06
CA ILE A 204 -5.63 11.97 -14.30
C ILE A 204 -6.95 11.95 -15.09
N PRO A 205 -6.99 12.49 -16.32
CA PRO A 205 -8.21 12.47 -17.13
C PRO A 205 -8.66 11.02 -17.33
N TYR A 206 -9.96 10.76 -17.13
CA TYR A 206 -10.54 9.41 -17.18
C TYR A 206 -10.32 8.72 -18.52
N GLU A 207 -10.24 9.50 -19.61
CA GLU A 207 -9.89 9.02 -20.96
C GLU A 207 -8.46 8.45 -21.04
N ALA A 208 -7.53 8.99 -20.25
CA ALA A 208 -6.18 8.44 -20.13
C ALA A 208 -6.19 7.17 -19.27
N LEU A 209 -7.00 7.12 -18.19
CA LEU A 209 -7.16 5.92 -17.35
C LEU A 209 -7.75 4.74 -18.13
N ALA A 210 -8.74 4.96 -18.99
CA ALA A 210 -9.37 3.92 -19.82
C ALA A 210 -8.44 3.32 -20.90
N LYS A 211 -7.34 4.00 -21.25
CA LYS A 211 -6.31 3.48 -22.17
C LYS A 211 -5.22 2.65 -21.47
N LEU A 212 -5.24 2.60 -20.14
CA LEU A 212 -4.24 1.93 -19.31
C LEU A 212 -4.73 0.59 -18.73
N GLY A 213 -6.01 0.26 -18.90
CA GLY A 213 -6.64 -1.01 -18.53
C GLY A 213 -6.83 -1.92 -19.74
#